data_AF-A0AAU3UZP5-F1
#
_entry.id   AF-A0AAU3UZP5-F1
#
_cell.length_a   1.000
_cell.length_b   1.000
_cell.length_c   1.000
_cell.angle_alpha   90.00
_cell.angle_beta   90.00
_cell.angle_gamma   90.00
#
_symmetry.space_group_name_H-M   'P 1'
#
loop_
_entity.id
_entity.type
_entity.pdbx_description
1 polymer ?
#
loop_
_entity_poly.entity_id
_entity_poly.type
_entity_poly.pdbx_seq_one_letter_code
_entity_poly.pdbx_strand_id
1 'polypeptide(L)' 'MELDDDERQALREEGVDPDDPQVVLSQQRVSKLLRCYGIWLRS' A
#
# COMPACT_ATOMS: atom_id res chain seq x y z
N MET A 1 -7.49 1.64 1.72
CA MET A 1 -6.50 2.28 2.59
C MET A 1 -5.78 3.20 1.65
N GLU A 2 -6.09 4.48 1.72
CA GLU A 2 -5.26 5.46 1.00
C GLU A 2 -3.99 5.64 1.82
N LEU A 3 -2.85 5.64 1.14
CA LEU A 3 -1.58 6.01 1.75
C LEU A 3 -1.66 7.47 2.16
N ASP A 4 -1.14 7.81 3.33
CA ASP A 4 -0.93 9.21 3.68
C ASP A 4 0.19 9.83 2.84
N ASP A 5 0.31 11.15 2.90
CA ASP A 5 1.27 11.88 2.06
C ASP A 5 2.74 11.51 2.40
N ASP A 6 3.02 11.12 3.64
CA ASP A 6 4.35 10.71 4.09
C ASP A 6 4.72 9.32 3.54
N GLU A 7 3.78 8.37 3.59
CA GLU A 7 3.95 7.03 3.03
C GLU A 7 4.14 7.08 1.50
N ARG A 8 3.43 7.98 0.81
CA ARG A 8 3.59 8.18 -0.65
C ARG A 8 4.95 8.76 -0.99
N GLN A 9 5.44 9.71 -0.18
CA GLN A 9 6.76 10.30 -0.37
C GLN A 9 7.87 9.26 -0.15
N ALA A 10 7.76 8.42 0.88
CA ALA A 10 8.73 7.35 1.15
C ALA A 10 8.82 6.33 0.00
N LEU A 11 7.68 5.95 -0.61
CA LEU A 11 7.69 5.07 -1.79
C LEU A 11 8.44 5.71 -2.97
N ARG A 12 8.21 7.00 -3.23
CA ARG A 12 8.89 7.73 -4.32
C ARG A 12 10.39 7.83 -4.08
N GLU A 13 10.82 8.02 -2.83
CA GLU A 13 12.24 8.04 -2.45
C GLU A 13 12.94 6.69 -2.68
N GLU A 14 12.22 5.58 -2.47
CA GLU A 14 12.65 4.22 -2.80
C GLU A 14 12.55 3.90 -4.31
N GLY A 15 12.15 4.87 -5.14
CA GLY A 15 12.00 4.71 -6.59
C GLY A 15 10.75 3.94 -7.00
N VAL A 16 9.78 3.79 -6.10
CA VAL A 16 8.48 3.17 -6.38
C VAL A 16 7.45 4.27 -6.62
N ASP A 17 6.81 4.26 -7.78
CA ASP A 17 5.71 5.19 -8.06
C ASP A 17 4.41 4.70 -7.37
N PRO A 18 3.90 5.41 -6.34
CA PRO A 18 2.67 5.01 -5.65
C PRO A 18 1.43 5.12 -6.55
N ASP A 19 1.50 5.89 -7.63
CA ASP A 19 0.41 6.10 -8.59
C ASP A 19 0.46 5.10 -9.76
N ASP A 20 1.49 4.24 -9.82
CA ASP A 20 1.60 3.18 -10.81
C ASP A 20 0.44 2.16 -10.65
N PRO A 21 -0.30 1.85 -11.73
CA PRO A 21 -1.43 0.91 -11.67
C PRO A 21 -1.07 -0.47 -11.09
N GLN A 22 0.14 -0.96 -11.35
CA GLN A 22 0.63 -2.24 -10.84
C GLN A 22 0.94 -2.17 -9.35
N VAL A 23 1.46 -1.05 -8.85
CA VAL A 23 1.67 -0.81 -7.42
C VAL A 23 0.33 -0.77 -6.69
N VAL A 24 -0.65 -0.02 -7.21
CA VAL A 24 -2.00 0.04 -6.66
C VAL A 24 -2.66 -1.34 -6.60
N LEU A 25 -2.59 -2.13 -7.69
CA LEU A 25 -3.12 -3.49 -7.73
C LEU A 25 -2.44 -4.42 -6.71
N SER A 26 -1.13 -4.27 -6.54
CA SER A 26 -0.35 -5.08 -5.58
C SER A 26 -0.74 -4.74 -4.15
N GLN A 27 -0.89 -3.46 -3.81
CA GLN A 27 -1.37 -3.02 -2.50
C GLN A 27 -2.77 -3.56 -2.19
N GLN A 28 -3.69 -3.52 -3.16
CA GLN A 28 -5.03 -4.09 -2.99
C GLN A 28 -4.99 -5.60 -2.70
N ARG A 29 -4.11 -6.35 -3.39
CA ARG A 29 -3.92 -7.78 -3.16
C ARG A 29 -3.37 -8.07 -1.76
N VAL A 30 -2.33 -7.34 -1.34
CA VAL A 30 -1.75 -7.49 0.00
C VAL A 30 -2.77 -7.16 1.07
N SER A 31 -3.52 -6.05 0.91
CA SER A 31 -4.59 -5.67 1.85
C SER A 31 -5.66 -6.75 1.97
N LYS A 32 -6.09 -7.35 0.85
CA LYS A 32 -7.04 -8.46 0.85
C LYS A 32 -6.49 -9.68 1.56
N LEU A 33 -5.22 -10.03 1.33
CA LEU A 33 -4.55 -11.16 1.97
C LEU A 33 -4.47 -10.97 3.50
N LEU A 34 -4.01 -9.80 3.95
CA LEU A 34 -3.91 -9.46 5.37
C LEU A 34 -5.27 -9.56 6.07
N ARG A 35 -6.35 -9.09 5.43
CA ARG A 35 -7.72 -9.27 5.93
C ARG A 35 -8.14 -10.72 6.03
N CYS A 36 -7.81 -11.57 5.04
CA CYS A 36 -8.11 -13.00 5.09
C CYS A 36 -7.43 -13.69 6.28
N TYR A 37 -6.25 -13.24 6.68
CA TYR A 37 -5.53 -13.77 7.84
C TYR A 37 -5.91 -13.09 9.17
N GLY A 38 -6.88 -12.17 9.17
CA GLY A 38 -7.28 -11.43 10.36
C GLY A 38 -6.21 -10.45 10.87
N ILE A 39 -5.21 -10.12 10.05
CA ILE A 39 -4.17 -9.15 10.38
C ILE A 39 -4.72 -7.77 10.05
N TRP A 40 -5.14 -7.06 11.11
CA TRP A 40 -5.51 -5.65 11.03
C TRP A 40 -4.31 -4.81 11.42
N LEU A 41 -3.76 -4.05 10.47
CA LEU A 41 -2.91 -2.91 10.80
C LEU A 41 -3.79 -1.92 11.56
N ARG A 42 -3.59 -1.79 12.88
CA ARG A 42 -4.24 -0.74 13.67
C ARG A 42 -3.72 0.60 13.15
N SER A 43 -4.65 1.41 12.64
CA SER A 43 -4.48 2.86 12.48
C SER A 43 -4.17 3.53 13.81
#